data_AF-A0A7J8MH60-F1
#
_entry.id   AF-A0A7J8MH60-F1
#
_cell.length_a   1.000
_cell.length_b   1.000
_cell.length_c   1.000
_cell.angle_alpha   90.00
_cell.angle_beta   90.00
_cell.angle_gamma   90.00
#
_symmetry.space_group_name_H-M   'P 1'
#
loop_
_entity.id
_entity.type
_entity.pdbx_description
1 polymer ?
#
loop_
_entity_poly.entity_id
_entity_poly.type
_entity_poly.pdbx_seq_one_letter_code
_entity_poly.pdbx_strand_id
1 'polypeptide(L)'
;MAVDRESDGANNEVGGIEVCSLDNRGMGRSFVPTKKSDYSTRIMAKDAIALLDHLGWKKAHVFGHSMGAMIACKMAALVPDRILSLALLNVTGGGFECCPKLDRKTLSIAIRFLKAKTPEQRAAVDLDTHYSEEYLEEFVGSDTRRVILYQEYVKGITASGMQSNHGFEGQINACWRHKMTRAEIDLIRSGGFLVSAIHGRQDVIAQINHARRLAEKLQPVARMVEFHGGHLVTHERTEEVNQALLELIKASEMKMSPHDWNNFPKKRSGVTEASNRTTVERETNIIIAKIHLFLVYLISLFMTAFKYGRSSLQRLKPVRVGASSPK
;
A
#
# COMPACT_ATOMS: atom_id res chain seq x y z
N MET A 1 -12.76 -3.09 -6.77
CA MET A 1 -13.86 -3.95 -6.32
C MET A 1 -14.45 -4.62 -7.54
N ALA A 2 -15.02 -5.81 -7.42
CA ALA A 2 -15.58 -6.54 -8.53
C ALA A 2 -16.84 -7.32 -8.13
N VAL A 3 -17.77 -7.49 -9.07
CA VAL A 3 -19.00 -8.28 -8.91
C VAL A 3 -19.25 -9.12 -10.15
N ASP A 4 -19.91 -10.26 -9.99
CA ASP A 4 -20.31 -11.09 -11.11
C ASP A 4 -21.51 -10.45 -11.83
N ARG A 5 -21.50 -10.46 -13.16
CA ARG A 5 -22.70 -10.11 -13.93
C ARG A 5 -23.70 -11.25 -13.83
N GLU A 6 -24.96 -10.91 -13.57
CA GLU A 6 -26.06 -11.84 -13.79
C GLU A 6 -26.11 -12.20 -15.28
N SER A 7 -26.34 -13.47 -15.60
CA SER A 7 -26.51 -13.92 -16.98
C SER A 7 -27.82 -13.35 -17.52
N ASP A 8 -27.75 -12.44 -18.49
CA ASP A 8 -28.91 -12.10 -19.30
C ASP A 8 -29.31 -13.36 -20.08
N GLY A 9 -30.40 -14.02 -19.66
CA GLY A 9 -30.86 -15.33 -20.15
C GLY A 9 -31.20 -15.42 -21.65
N ALA A 10 -30.81 -14.43 -22.45
CA ALA A 10 -30.97 -14.38 -23.90
C ALA A 10 -29.73 -14.91 -24.66
N ASN A 11 -28.53 -14.80 -24.10
CA ASN A 11 -27.30 -15.24 -24.75
C ASN A 11 -26.48 -16.08 -23.76
N ASN A 12 -26.13 -17.32 -24.12
CA ASN A 12 -25.23 -18.21 -23.37
C ASN A 12 -23.78 -17.64 -23.29
N GLU A 13 -23.60 -16.39 -22.89
CA GLU A 13 -22.31 -15.82 -22.55
C GLU A 13 -21.92 -16.28 -21.15
N VAL A 14 -20.70 -16.81 -21.04
CA VAL A 14 -20.08 -17.11 -19.74
C VAL A 14 -20.08 -15.81 -18.93
N GLY A 15 -20.68 -15.81 -17.74
CA GLY A 15 -20.86 -14.61 -16.93
C GLY A 15 -19.56 -13.81 -16.79
N GLY A 16 -19.62 -12.51 -17.08
CA GLY A 16 -18.48 -11.60 -16.97
C GLY A 16 -18.34 -10.99 -15.57
N ILE A 17 -17.16 -10.45 -15.26
CA ILE A 17 -16.91 -9.70 -14.01
C ILE A 17 -17.01 -8.20 -14.30
N GLU A 18 -17.84 -7.49 -13.55
CA GLU A 18 -17.85 -6.03 -13.55
C GLU A 18 -16.82 -5.50 -12.53
N VAL A 19 -15.95 -4.59 -12.96
CA VAL A 19 -14.84 -4.08 -12.14
C VAL A 19 -14.95 -2.57 -11.94
N CYS A 20 -14.86 -2.14 -10.68
CA CYS A 20 -14.80 -0.74 -10.29
C CYS A 20 -13.43 -0.44 -9.66
N SER A 21 -12.67 0.45 -10.31
CA SER A 21 -11.46 1.08 -9.78
C SER A 21 -11.79 2.48 -9.25
N LEU A 22 -11.18 2.84 -8.11
CA LEU A 22 -11.50 4.06 -7.38
C LEU A 22 -10.24 4.89 -7.17
N ASP A 23 -10.33 6.18 -7.44
CA ASP A 23 -9.32 7.15 -6.99
C ASP A 23 -9.58 7.45 -5.51
N ASN A 24 -8.69 7.03 -4.61
CA ASN A 24 -8.82 7.38 -3.19
C ASN A 24 -8.82 8.90 -3.00
N ARG A 25 -9.49 9.40 -1.94
CA ARG A 25 -9.38 10.80 -1.53
C ARG A 25 -7.91 11.24 -1.48
N GLY A 26 -7.62 12.44 -1.97
CA GLY A 26 -6.25 12.96 -2.10
C GLY A 26 -5.48 12.44 -3.32
N MET A 27 -6.12 11.71 -4.24
CA MET A 27 -5.51 11.20 -5.48
C MET A 27 -6.42 11.41 -6.70
N GLY A 28 -5.77 11.48 -7.86
CA GLY A 28 -6.43 11.49 -9.16
C GLY A 28 -7.52 12.56 -9.24
N ARG A 29 -8.73 12.14 -9.60
CA ARG A 29 -9.89 13.02 -9.76
C ARG A 29 -10.74 13.17 -8.50
N SER A 30 -10.39 12.47 -7.43
CA SER A 30 -11.11 12.55 -6.17
C SER A 30 -10.75 13.79 -5.38
N PHE A 31 -11.68 14.23 -4.52
CA PHE A 31 -11.49 15.39 -3.67
C PHE A 31 -10.22 15.27 -2.81
N VAL A 32 -9.55 16.40 -2.59
CA VAL A 32 -8.32 16.52 -1.79
C VAL A 32 -8.61 17.29 -0.50
N PRO A 33 -8.95 16.60 0.62
CA PRO A 33 -9.07 17.26 1.91
C PRO A 33 -7.75 17.94 2.32
N THR A 34 -7.85 19.11 2.93
CA THR A 34 -6.69 19.89 3.40
C THR A 34 -6.23 19.49 4.80
N LYS A 35 -7.14 18.94 5.63
CA LYS A 35 -6.83 18.52 7.01
C LYS A 35 -6.38 17.06 7.05
N LYS A 36 -5.25 16.80 7.71
CA LYS A 36 -4.72 15.43 7.91
C LYS A 36 -5.67 14.51 8.67
N SER A 37 -6.54 15.05 9.52
CA SER A 37 -7.57 14.31 10.25
C SER A 37 -8.58 13.62 9.34
N ASP A 38 -8.77 14.15 8.13
CA ASP A 38 -9.76 13.67 7.17
C ASP A 38 -9.22 12.49 6.35
N TYR A 39 -7.99 12.06 6.66
CA TYR A 39 -7.34 10.88 6.14
C TYR A 39 -7.17 9.85 7.25
N SER A 40 -7.88 8.75 7.10
CA SER A 40 -7.56 7.49 7.77
C SER A 40 -8.01 6.35 6.87
N THR A 41 -7.37 5.19 7.01
CA THR A 41 -7.77 3.97 6.30
C THR A 41 -9.22 3.58 6.60
N ARG A 42 -9.73 3.88 7.80
CA ARG A 42 -11.15 3.68 8.15
C ARG A 42 -12.08 4.65 7.41
N ILE A 43 -11.68 5.91 7.25
CA ILE A 43 -12.46 6.89 6.48
C ILE A 43 -12.49 6.49 5.00
N MET A 44 -11.34 6.14 4.42
CA MET A 44 -11.27 5.70 3.02
C MET A 44 -12.02 4.39 2.77
N ALA A 45 -12.09 3.50 3.77
CA ALA A 45 -12.95 2.32 3.68
C ALA A 45 -14.44 2.68 3.61
N LYS A 46 -14.88 3.73 4.34
CA LYS A 46 -16.25 4.22 4.24
C LYS A 46 -16.56 4.83 2.88
N ASP A 47 -15.59 5.45 2.21
CA ASP A 47 -15.76 5.93 0.83
C ASP A 47 -16.01 4.77 -0.13
N ALA A 48 -15.23 3.69 -0.02
CA ALA A 48 -15.42 2.49 -0.83
C ALA A 48 -16.79 1.83 -0.57
N ILE A 49 -17.25 1.78 0.69
CA ILE A 49 -18.58 1.28 1.04
C ILE A 49 -19.68 2.15 0.42
N ALA A 50 -19.57 3.48 0.54
CA ALA A 50 -20.52 4.41 -0.07
C ALA A 50 -20.55 4.29 -1.60
N LEU A 51 -19.41 3.99 -2.23
CA LEU A 51 -19.33 3.72 -3.66
C LEU A 51 -20.07 2.42 -4.04
N LEU A 52 -19.94 1.35 -3.24
CA LEU A 52 -20.75 0.16 -3.48
C LEU A 52 -22.25 0.45 -3.38
N ASP A 53 -22.66 1.27 -2.41
CA ASP A 53 -24.06 1.65 -2.24
C ASP A 53 -24.55 2.46 -3.45
N HIS A 54 -23.73 3.38 -3.96
CA HIS A 54 -24.02 4.16 -5.16
C HIS A 54 -24.16 3.30 -6.43
N LEU A 55 -23.33 2.26 -6.56
CA LEU A 55 -23.38 1.31 -7.68
C LEU A 55 -24.50 0.26 -7.52
N GLY A 56 -25.17 0.20 -6.36
CA GLY A 56 -26.18 -0.82 -6.07
C GLY A 56 -25.60 -2.22 -5.79
N TRP A 57 -24.28 -2.34 -5.64
CA TRP A 57 -23.60 -3.62 -5.44
C TRP A 57 -23.76 -4.11 -4.00
N LYS A 58 -24.61 -5.11 -3.74
CA LYS A 58 -24.87 -5.59 -2.37
C LYS A 58 -23.66 -6.27 -1.73
N LYS A 59 -22.90 -7.05 -2.50
CA LYS A 59 -21.64 -7.69 -2.07
C LYS A 59 -20.61 -7.54 -3.18
N ALA A 60 -19.32 -7.57 -2.84
CA ALA A 60 -18.25 -7.48 -3.84
C ALA A 60 -17.00 -8.26 -3.42
N HIS A 61 -16.24 -8.69 -4.43
CA HIS A 61 -14.83 -9.03 -4.27
C HIS A 61 -14.02 -7.75 -4.10
N VAL A 62 -13.20 -7.68 -3.05
CA VAL A 62 -12.44 -6.48 -2.71
C VAL A 62 -10.95 -6.76 -2.82
N PHE A 63 -10.30 -6.02 -3.71
CA PHE A 63 -8.86 -6.09 -3.93
C PHE A 63 -8.24 -4.75 -3.56
N GLY A 64 -7.18 -4.79 -2.77
CA GLY A 64 -6.44 -3.61 -2.38
C GLY A 64 -4.93 -3.84 -2.52
N HIS A 65 -4.23 -2.85 -3.04
CA HIS A 65 -2.76 -2.85 -3.14
C HIS A 65 -2.17 -1.82 -2.17
N SER A 66 -1.14 -2.22 -1.41
CA SER A 66 -0.42 -1.35 -0.48
C SER A 66 -1.35 -0.68 0.54
N MET A 67 -1.46 0.65 0.57
CA MET A 67 -2.46 1.37 1.37
C MET A 67 -3.89 0.90 1.06
N GLY A 68 -4.19 0.58 -0.20
CA GLY A 68 -5.47 0.00 -0.62
C GLY A 68 -5.79 -1.31 0.09
N ALA A 69 -4.79 -2.15 0.37
CA ALA A 69 -4.98 -3.37 1.16
C ALA A 69 -5.34 -3.07 2.62
N MET A 70 -4.73 -2.04 3.22
CA MET A 70 -5.11 -1.57 4.56
C MET A 70 -6.54 -1.03 4.61
N ILE A 71 -6.97 -0.33 3.56
CA ILE A 71 -8.34 0.16 3.39
C ILE A 71 -9.29 -1.03 3.24
N ALA A 72 -8.94 -2.02 2.42
CA ALA A 72 -9.72 -3.23 2.21
C ALA A 72 -9.90 -4.04 3.51
N CYS A 73 -8.85 -4.16 4.34
CA CYS A 73 -8.97 -4.74 5.69
C CYS A 73 -9.99 -3.99 6.57
N LYS A 74 -9.98 -2.65 6.55
CA LYS A 74 -10.95 -1.86 7.30
C LYS A 74 -12.37 -2.03 6.78
N MET A 75 -12.53 -2.07 5.46
CA MET A 75 -13.82 -2.32 4.82
C MET A 75 -14.36 -3.69 5.21
N ALA A 76 -13.54 -4.73 5.13
CA ALA A 76 -13.91 -6.10 5.48
C ALA A 76 -14.30 -6.27 6.97
N ALA A 77 -13.66 -5.52 7.87
CA ALA A 77 -14.06 -5.50 9.27
C ALA A 77 -15.31 -4.65 9.54
N LEU A 78 -15.62 -3.65 8.71
CA LEU A 78 -16.79 -2.78 8.85
C LEU A 78 -18.08 -3.43 8.34
N VAL A 79 -17.99 -4.16 7.22
CA VAL A 79 -19.13 -4.76 6.52
C VAL A 79 -18.82 -6.20 6.08
N PRO A 80 -18.47 -7.12 7.00
CA PRO A 80 -18.04 -8.47 6.64
C PRO A 80 -19.06 -9.20 5.76
N ASP A 81 -20.36 -9.03 6.01
CA ASP A 81 -21.43 -9.67 5.24
C ASP A 81 -21.51 -9.23 3.77
N ARG A 82 -20.81 -8.15 3.41
CA ARG A 82 -20.75 -7.58 2.06
C ARG A 82 -19.49 -7.94 1.29
N ILE A 83 -18.58 -8.70 1.88
CA ILE A 83 -17.36 -9.14 1.22
C ILE A 83 -17.56 -10.55 0.67
N LEU A 84 -17.33 -10.74 -0.62
CA LEU A 84 -17.30 -12.07 -1.25
C LEU A 84 -15.92 -12.71 -1.06
N SER A 85 -14.86 -11.98 -1.38
CA SER A 85 -13.48 -12.36 -1.09
C SER A 85 -12.59 -11.14 -0.95
N LEU A 86 -11.42 -11.31 -0.33
CA LEU A 86 -10.48 -10.23 -0.01
C LEU A 86 -9.07 -10.52 -0.53
N ALA A 87 -8.55 -9.72 -1.45
CA ALA A 87 -7.15 -9.78 -1.86
C ALA A 87 -6.36 -8.58 -1.30
N LEU A 88 -5.24 -8.89 -0.65
CA LEU A 88 -4.34 -7.95 0.00
C LEU A 88 -2.99 -8.02 -0.72
N LEU A 89 -2.75 -7.09 -1.64
CA LEU A 89 -1.54 -7.06 -2.47
C LEU A 89 -0.50 -6.13 -1.84
N ASN A 90 0.74 -6.60 -1.66
CA ASN A 90 1.88 -5.81 -1.17
C ASN A 90 1.59 -5.00 0.11
N VAL A 91 0.94 -5.63 1.09
CA VAL A 91 0.41 -4.98 2.30
C VAL A 91 1.42 -4.91 3.46
N THR A 92 1.28 -3.90 4.33
CA THR A 92 1.88 -3.90 5.67
C THR A 92 0.82 -3.73 6.76
N GLY A 93 1.15 -4.00 8.02
CA GLY A 93 0.25 -3.80 9.15
C GLY A 93 0.02 -2.33 9.54
N GLY A 94 0.62 -1.36 8.83
CA GLY A 94 0.59 0.06 9.14
C GLY A 94 1.58 0.49 10.22
N GLY A 95 1.58 1.79 10.55
CA GLY A 95 2.46 2.33 11.60
C GLY A 95 3.93 2.14 11.30
N PHE A 96 4.68 1.64 12.30
CA PHE A 96 6.11 1.39 12.16
C PHE A 96 6.44 0.34 11.10
N GLU A 97 5.48 -0.49 10.70
CA GLU A 97 5.66 -1.44 9.59
C GLU A 97 5.72 -0.76 8.22
N CYS A 98 5.38 0.52 8.13
CA CYS A 98 5.61 1.36 6.95
C CYS A 98 7.02 1.96 6.93
N CYS A 99 7.81 1.82 8.00
CA CYS A 99 9.20 2.27 7.96
C CYS A 99 9.97 1.39 6.98
N PRO A 100 10.68 2.00 6.03
CA PRO A 100 11.38 1.24 5.03
C PRO A 100 12.61 0.58 5.66
N LYS A 101 13.15 -0.47 5.03
CA LYS A 101 14.31 -1.18 5.56
C LYS A 101 15.51 -0.22 5.70
N LEU A 102 16.21 -0.29 6.83
CA LEU A 102 17.41 0.54 7.06
C LEU A 102 18.62 -0.07 6.36
N ASP A 103 18.63 0.00 5.02
CA ASP A 103 19.78 -0.33 4.20
C ASP A 103 20.15 0.83 3.26
N ARG A 104 21.35 0.73 2.66
CA ARG A 104 21.90 1.80 1.82
C ARG A 104 21.02 2.09 0.59
N LYS A 105 20.45 1.05 -0.03
CA LYS A 105 19.60 1.17 -1.23
C LYS A 105 18.33 1.93 -0.89
N THR A 106 17.66 1.51 0.17
CA THR A 106 16.38 2.05 0.62
C THR A 106 16.53 3.47 1.17
N LEU A 107 17.62 3.76 1.89
CA LEU A 107 17.94 5.12 2.31
C LEU A 107 18.22 6.05 1.13
N SER A 108 18.95 5.57 0.11
CA SER A 108 19.18 6.31 -1.14
C SER A 108 17.86 6.63 -1.84
N ILE A 109 16.95 5.64 -1.97
CA ILE A 109 15.60 5.83 -2.52
C ILE A 109 14.85 6.91 -1.75
N ALA A 110 14.79 6.80 -0.41
CA ALA A 110 14.09 7.77 0.43
C ALA A 110 14.64 9.21 0.27
N ILE A 111 15.96 9.38 0.22
CA ILE A 111 16.60 10.68 0.01
C ILE A 111 16.26 11.24 -1.38
N ARG A 112 16.33 10.41 -2.43
CA ARG A 112 16.00 10.85 -3.80
C ARG A 112 14.52 11.20 -3.92
N PHE A 113 13.63 10.41 -3.30
CA PHE A 113 12.19 10.69 -3.24
C PHE A 113 11.90 12.06 -2.63
N LEU A 114 12.51 12.38 -1.48
CA LEU A 114 12.36 13.68 -0.81
C LEU A 114 12.93 14.85 -1.60
N LYS A 115 13.91 14.60 -2.48
CA LYS A 115 14.57 15.63 -3.29
C LYS A 115 13.96 15.81 -4.67
N ALA A 116 13.19 14.85 -5.17
CA ALA A 116 12.59 14.89 -6.50
C ALA A 116 11.59 16.05 -6.61
N LYS A 117 11.80 16.92 -7.61
CA LYS A 117 10.96 18.10 -7.87
C LYS A 117 10.43 18.18 -9.29
N THR A 118 10.97 17.37 -10.18
CA THR A 118 10.55 17.31 -11.59
C THR A 118 9.97 15.93 -11.89
N PRO A 119 9.12 15.82 -12.93
CA PRO A 119 8.60 14.54 -13.40
C PRO A 119 9.71 13.49 -13.65
N GLU A 120 10.84 13.90 -14.22
CA GLU A 120 12.01 13.07 -14.52
C GLU A 120 12.63 12.48 -13.25
N GLN A 121 12.90 13.35 -12.27
CA GLN A 121 13.48 12.92 -11.00
C GLN A 121 12.53 11.99 -10.25
N ARG A 122 11.23 12.28 -10.32
CA ARG A 122 10.20 11.47 -9.66
C ARG A 122 10.05 10.11 -10.33
N ALA A 123 9.98 10.07 -11.66
CA ALA A 123 9.92 8.84 -12.44
C ALA A 123 11.11 7.92 -12.13
N ALA A 124 12.34 8.45 -12.17
CA ALA A 124 13.53 7.65 -11.89
C ALA A 124 13.50 6.98 -10.50
N VAL A 125 13.01 7.70 -9.48
CA VAL A 125 12.88 7.15 -8.13
C VAL A 125 11.71 6.17 -8.03
N ASP A 126 10.57 6.49 -8.62
CA ASP A 126 9.38 5.65 -8.56
C ASP A 126 9.65 4.30 -9.22
N LEU A 127 10.39 4.24 -10.33
CA LEU A 127 10.78 2.96 -10.94
C LEU A 127 11.59 2.07 -9.99
N ASP A 128 12.64 2.62 -9.36
CA ASP A 128 13.47 1.87 -8.41
C ASP A 128 12.72 1.48 -7.12
N THR A 129 11.59 2.14 -6.86
CA THR A 129 10.73 1.91 -5.70
C THR A 129 9.65 0.88 -6.01
N HIS A 130 9.14 0.88 -7.24
CA HIS A 130 8.03 0.06 -7.69
C HIS A 130 8.46 -1.32 -8.19
N TYR A 131 9.59 -1.42 -8.89
CA TYR A 131 9.94 -2.61 -9.65
C TYR A 131 11.24 -3.28 -9.16
N SER A 132 11.36 -4.58 -9.44
CA SER A 132 12.65 -5.26 -9.33
C SER A 132 13.64 -4.76 -10.39
N GLU A 133 14.94 -4.83 -10.06
CA GLU A 133 16.01 -4.42 -10.98
C GLU A 133 16.05 -5.33 -12.22
N GLU A 134 15.86 -6.63 -12.03
CA GLU A 134 15.75 -7.61 -13.11
C GLU A 134 14.64 -7.24 -14.12
N TYR A 135 13.46 -6.86 -13.64
CA TYR A 135 12.36 -6.45 -14.50
C TYR A 135 12.64 -5.15 -15.27
N LEU A 136 13.35 -4.21 -14.64
CA LEU A 136 13.70 -2.94 -15.27
C LEU A 136 14.79 -3.09 -16.34
N GLU A 137 15.76 -3.99 -16.15
CA GLU A 137 16.86 -4.21 -17.09
C GLU A 137 16.51 -5.20 -18.23
N GLU A 138 15.34 -5.84 -18.19
CA GLU A 138 14.84 -6.67 -19.28
C GLU A 138 14.66 -5.85 -20.57
N PHE A 139 15.12 -6.39 -21.70
CA PHE A 139 14.89 -5.77 -23.02
C PHE A 139 13.49 -6.09 -23.54
N VAL A 140 12.77 -5.04 -23.96
CA VAL A 140 11.48 -5.13 -24.64
C VAL A 140 11.63 -4.47 -26.01
N GLY A 141 11.89 -5.28 -27.03
CA GLY A 141 12.29 -4.77 -28.34
C GLY A 141 13.73 -4.26 -28.32
N SER A 142 13.94 -2.99 -28.67
CA SER A 142 15.27 -2.35 -28.72
C SER A 142 15.75 -1.77 -27.39
N ASP A 143 14.84 -1.49 -26.48
CA ASP A 143 15.09 -0.72 -25.26
C ASP A 143 14.87 -1.56 -24.02
N THR A 144 15.52 -1.20 -22.91
CA THR A 144 15.19 -1.80 -21.62
C THR A 144 13.82 -1.30 -21.15
N ARG A 145 13.13 -2.15 -20.40
CA ARG A 145 11.84 -1.81 -19.80
C ARG A 145 11.92 -0.55 -18.95
N ARG A 146 13.07 -0.29 -18.30
CA ARG A 146 13.38 0.96 -17.60
C ARG A 146 13.19 2.18 -18.49
N VAL A 147 13.73 2.18 -19.71
CA VAL A 147 13.64 3.33 -20.63
C VAL A 147 12.18 3.57 -21.02
N ILE A 148 11.46 2.51 -21.38
CA ILE A 148 10.05 2.56 -21.77
C ILE A 148 9.20 3.11 -20.61
N LEU A 149 9.27 2.47 -19.44
CA LEU A 149 8.51 2.89 -18.26
C LEU A 149 8.90 4.29 -17.79
N TYR A 150 10.16 4.68 -17.91
CA TYR A 150 10.60 6.03 -17.54
C TYR A 150 9.89 7.08 -18.40
N GLN A 151 9.81 6.87 -19.72
CA GLN A 151 9.10 7.77 -20.62
C GLN A 151 7.59 7.82 -20.30
N GLU A 152 6.98 6.67 -20.01
CA GLU A 152 5.58 6.59 -19.63
C GLU A 152 5.29 7.33 -18.31
N TYR A 153 6.12 7.15 -17.29
CA TYR A 153 5.99 7.83 -16.00
C TYR A 153 6.18 9.33 -16.16
N VAL A 154 7.21 9.78 -16.88
CA VAL A 154 7.42 11.22 -17.14
C VAL A 154 6.22 11.82 -17.85
N LYS A 155 5.71 11.16 -18.88
CA LYS A 155 4.51 11.60 -19.62
C LYS A 155 3.28 11.66 -18.71
N GLY A 156 3.05 10.63 -17.90
CA GLY A 156 1.93 10.55 -16.97
C GLY A 156 1.96 11.63 -15.91
N ILE A 157 3.11 11.81 -15.24
CA ILE A 157 3.30 12.85 -14.21
C ILE A 157 3.20 14.25 -14.83
N THR A 158 3.71 14.46 -16.04
CA THR A 158 3.59 15.74 -16.74
C THR A 158 2.14 16.07 -17.07
N ALA A 159 1.36 15.08 -17.53
CA ALA A 159 -0.05 15.29 -17.90
C ALA A 159 -0.98 15.47 -16.71
N SER A 160 -0.78 14.69 -15.64
CA SER A 160 -1.65 14.68 -14.44
C SER A 160 -1.18 15.62 -13.33
N GLY A 161 0.07 16.06 -13.38
CA GLY A 161 0.74 16.75 -12.29
C GLY A 161 1.20 15.81 -11.17
N MET A 162 2.06 16.33 -10.29
CA MET A 162 2.42 15.61 -9.07
C MET A 162 1.24 15.60 -8.09
N GLN A 163 1.16 14.54 -7.28
CA GLN A 163 0.22 14.48 -6.17
C GLN A 163 0.34 15.73 -5.30
N SER A 164 -0.81 16.30 -4.91
CA SER A 164 -0.83 17.44 -3.99
C SER A 164 -0.16 17.11 -2.65
N ASN A 165 0.50 18.11 -2.03
CA ASN A 165 1.12 17.92 -0.71
C ASN A 165 0.09 17.50 0.36
N HIS A 166 -1.12 18.05 0.31
CA HIS A 166 -2.20 17.69 1.24
C HIS A 166 -2.63 16.22 1.08
N GLY A 167 -2.79 15.75 -0.17
CA GLY A 167 -3.08 14.35 -0.46
C GLY A 167 -1.96 13.42 -0.01
N PHE A 168 -0.72 13.75 -0.37
CA PHE A 168 0.45 12.95 -0.01
C PHE A 168 0.65 12.86 1.50
N GLU A 169 0.70 13.98 2.22
CA GLU A 169 0.86 13.99 3.67
C GLU A 169 -0.32 13.33 4.39
N GLY A 170 -1.53 13.50 3.86
CA GLY A 170 -2.75 12.85 4.36
C GLY A 170 -2.67 11.32 4.27
N GLN A 171 -2.27 10.79 3.13
CA GLN A 171 -2.13 9.35 2.91
C GLN A 171 -0.99 8.74 3.73
N ILE A 172 0.17 9.39 3.79
CA ILE A 172 1.26 8.96 4.67
C ILE A 172 0.80 8.89 6.13
N ASN A 173 0.07 9.91 6.60
CA ASN A 173 -0.51 9.90 7.93
C ASN A 173 -1.55 8.77 8.13
N ALA A 174 -2.35 8.47 7.10
CA ALA A 174 -3.31 7.37 7.17
C ALA A 174 -2.62 5.99 7.28
N CYS A 175 -1.55 5.75 6.53
CA CYS A 175 -0.72 4.55 6.65
C CYS A 175 -0.05 4.47 8.02
N TRP A 176 0.53 5.57 8.50
CA TRP A 176 1.19 5.64 9.81
C TRP A 176 0.23 5.41 10.98
N ARG A 177 -1.01 5.88 10.88
CA ARG A 177 -2.03 5.69 11.91
C ARG A 177 -2.82 4.39 11.75
N HIS A 178 -2.61 3.65 10.67
CA HIS A 178 -3.28 2.39 10.46
C HIS A 178 -2.84 1.36 11.51
N LYS A 179 -3.82 0.63 12.02
CA LYS A 179 -3.65 -0.51 12.90
C LYS A 179 -4.85 -1.40 12.75
N MET A 180 -4.67 -2.71 12.83
CA MET A 180 -5.76 -3.67 12.95
C MET A 180 -5.93 -4.08 14.40
N THR A 181 -7.11 -3.81 14.96
CA THR A 181 -7.46 -4.26 16.31
C THR A 181 -7.78 -5.75 16.32
N ARG A 182 -7.72 -6.37 17.50
CA ARG A 182 -8.07 -7.80 17.63
C ARG A 182 -9.52 -8.06 17.19
N ALA A 183 -10.45 -7.21 17.58
CA ALA A 183 -11.85 -7.31 17.20
C ALA A 183 -12.03 -7.23 15.66
N GLU A 184 -11.33 -6.32 14.98
CA GLU A 184 -11.39 -6.24 13.51
C GLU A 184 -10.82 -7.48 12.83
N ILE A 185 -9.73 -8.04 13.36
CA ILE A 185 -9.17 -9.32 12.86
C ILE A 185 -10.17 -10.46 13.07
N ASP A 186 -10.79 -10.55 14.25
CA ASP A 186 -11.76 -11.61 14.54
C ASP A 186 -13.03 -11.48 13.67
N LEU A 187 -13.49 -10.26 13.37
CA LEU A 187 -14.59 -10.00 12.43
C LEU A 187 -14.26 -10.50 11.01
N ILE A 188 -13.03 -10.28 10.53
CA ILE A 188 -12.60 -10.80 9.22
C ILE A 188 -12.56 -12.33 9.25
N ARG A 189 -12.02 -12.93 10.33
CA ARG A 189 -11.90 -14.39 10.47
C ARG A 189 -13.25 -15.09 10.52
N SER A 190 -14.28 -14.45 11.09
CA SER A 190 -15.64 -15.00 11.17
C SER A 190 -16.56 -14.53 10.04
N GLY A 191 -16.06 -13.72 9.08
CA GLY A 191 -16.88 -13.10 8.04
C GLY A 191 -17.35 -14.06 6.93
N GLY A 192 -16.89 -15.31 6.92
CA GLY A 192 -17.33 -16.34 5.96
C GLY A 192 -16.78 -16.19 4.54
N PHE A 193 -15.80 -15.31 4.33
CA PHE A 193 -15.11 -15.12 3.04
C PHE A 193 -13.62 -15.49 3.14
N LEU A 194 -13.03 -15.77 1.98
CA LEU A 194 -11.62 -16.14 1.85
C LEU A 194 -10.72 -14.91 1.63
N VAL A 195 -9.47 -15.02 2.08
CA VAL A 195 -8.46 -13.96 1.96
C VAL A 195 -7.22 -14.48 1.21
N SER A 196 -6.66 -13.69 0.29
CA SER A 196 -5.30 -13.91 -0.25
C SER A 196 -4.40 -12.72 0.05
N ALA A 197 -3.31 -12.96 0.76
CA ALA A 197 -2.20 -12.03 0.80
C ALA A 197 -1.25 -12.36 -0.36
N ILE A 198 -1.10 -11.45 -1.32
CA ILE A 198 -0.27 -11.61 -2.52
C ILE A 198 0.89 -10.61 -2.43
N HIS A 199 2.14 -11.06 -2.56
CA HIS A 199 3.28 -10.19 -2.25
C HIS A 199 4.50 -10.45 -3.13
N GLY A 200 5.19 -9.39 -3.55
CA GLY A 200 6.47 -9.47 -4.26
C GLY A 200 7.66 -9.65 -3.30
N ARG A 201 8.47 -10.68 -3.48
CA ARG A 201 9.59 -11.01 -2.56
C ARG A 201 10.65 -9.91 -2.44
N GLN A 202 10.76 -9.03 -3.43
CA GLN A 202 11.78 -7.97 -3.49
C GLN A 202 11.19 -6.58 -3.17
N ASP A 203 9.98 -6.52 -2.63
CA ASP A 203 9.33 -5.26 -2.25
C ASP A 203 10.15 -4.50 -1.19
N VAL A 204 10.66 -3.33 -1.60
CA VAL A 204 11.49 -2.44 -0.77
C VAL A 204 10.67 -1.46 0.07
N ILE A 205 9.36 -1.33 -0.23
CA ILE A 205 8.44 -0.44 0.48
C ILE A 205 7.73 -1.20 1.59
N ALA A 206 7.03 -2.26 1.21
CA ALA A 206 6.24 -3.10 2.08
C ALA A 206 6.97 -4.43 2.26
N GLN A 207 7.73 -4.58 3.35
CA GLN A 207 8.50 -5.80 3.56
C GLN A 207 7.57 -7.01 3.71
N ILE A 208 7.89 -8.10 3.00
CA ILE A 208 7.07 -9.32 2.94
C ILE A 208 6.75 -9.93 4.32
N ASN A 209 7.62 -9.75 5.30
CA ASN A 209 7.41 -10.24 6.67
C ASN A 209 6.18 -9.60 7.35
N HIS A 210 5.78 -8.41 6.92
CA HIS A 210 4.56 -7.75 7.41
C HIS A 210 3.30 -8.40 6.84
N ALA A 211 3.28 -8.68 5.54
CA ALA A 211 2.19 -9.40 4.89
C ALA A 211 2.04 -10.83 5.44
N ARG A 212 3.15 -11.57 5.59
CA ARG A 212 3.14 -12.91 6.22
C ARG A 212 2.51 -12.89 7.61
N ARG A 213 2.95 -11.97 8.48
CA ARG A 213 2.40 -11.81 9.83
C ARG A 213 0.90 -11.44 9.83
N LEU A 214 0.46 -10.63 8.86
CA LEU A 214 -0.96 -10.31 8.72
C LEU A 214 -1.76 -11.55 8.28
N ALA A 215 -1.29 -12.28 7.28
CA ALA A 215 -1.91 -13.52 6.81
C ALA A 215 -1.96 -14.60 7.91
N GLU A 216 -0.90 -14.74 8.71
CA GLU A 216 -0.89 -15.61 9.89
C GLU A 216 -1.97 -15.22 10.93
N LYS A 217 -2.14 -13.91 11.19
CA LYS A 217 -3.19 -13.42 12.10
C LYS A 217 -4.60 -13.67 11.57
N LEU A 218 -4.76 -13.77 10.25
CA LEU A 218 -6.03 -14.02 9.57
C LEU A 218 -6.31 -15.52 9.37
N GLN A 219 -5.47 -16.43 9.88
CA GLN A 219 -5.75 -17.86 9.88
C GLN A 219 -7.10 -18.20 10.55
N PRO A 220 -7.90 -19.13 10.00
CA PRO A 220 -7.58 -20.00 8.85
C PRO A 220 -8.03 -19.44 7.49
N VAL A 221 -8.65 -18.26 7.42
CA VAL A 221 -9.29 -17.78 6.17
C VAL A 221 -8.32 -17.22 5.13
N ALA A 222 -7.05 -17.04 5.49
CA ALA A 222 -6.04 -16.43 4.63
C ALA A 222 -5.01 -17.43 4.09
N ARG A 223 -4.65 -17.26 2.81
CA ARG A 223 -3.43 -17.85 2.22
C ARG A 223 -2.37 -16.78 1.95
N MET A 224 -1.12 -17.20 1.85
CA MET A 224 0.00 -16.35 1.43
C MET A 224 0.52 -16.78 0.06
N VAL A 225 0.49 -15.89 -0.92
CA VAL A 225 1.01 -16.12 -2.28
C VAL A 225 2.19 -15.18 -2.51
N GLU A 226 3.33 -15.74 -2.88
CA GLU A 226 4.58 -14.99 -3.00
C GLU A 226 5.16 -15.11 -4.39
N PHE A 227 5.29 -13.98 -5.08
CA PHE A 227 5.86 -13.93 -6.41
C PHE A 227 7.24 -13.30 -6.41
N HIS A 228 8.01 -13.59 -7.46
CA HIS A 228 9.19 -12.79 -7.77
C HIS A 228 8.72 -11.40 -8.23
N GLY A 229 9.40 -10.35 -7.78
CA GLY A 229 9.04 -8.97 -8.11
C GLY A 229 9.05 -8.04 -6.91
N GLY A 230 8.92 -6.75 -7.21
CA GLY A 230 8.94 -5.63 -6.27
C GLY A 230 7.56 -5.27 -5.73
N HIS A 231 7.35 -3.97 -5.54
CA HIS A 231 6.13 -3.43 -4.96
C HIS A 231 4.94 -3.51 -5.94
N LEU A 232 5.17 -3.27 -7.23
CA LEU A 232 4.16 -3.44 -8.28
C LEU A 232 4.24 -4.84 -8.90
N VAL A 233 4.13 -5.86 -8.04
CA VAL A 233 4.09 -7.27 -8.48
C VAL A 233 2.95 -7.54 -9.46
N THR A 234 1.87 -6.75 -9.36
CA THR A 234 0.74 -6.73 -10.30
C THR A 234 1.12 -6.37 -11.73
N HIS A 235 2.19 -5.60 -11.93
CA HIS A 235 2.70 -5.24 -13.26
C HIS A 235 3.81 -6.21 -13.69
N GLU A 236 4.63 -6.67 -12.74
CA GLU A 236 5.74 -7.58 -13.03
C GLU A 236 5.29 -9.00 -13.35
N ARG A 237 4.18 -9.43 -12.76
CA ARG A 237 3.62 -10.79 -12.85
C ARG A 237 2.12 -10.72 -13.08
N THR A 238 1.73 -10.00 -14.13
CA THR A 238 0.33 -9.66 -14.42
C THR A 238 -0.52 -10.93 -14.56
N GLU A 239 -0.04 -11.89 -15.33
CA GLU A 239 -0.73 -13.15 -15.61
C GLU A 239 -0.89 -13.98 -14.34
N GLU A 240 0.17 -14.16 -13.55
CA GLU A 240 0.13 -14.97 -12.34
C GLU A 240 -0.68 -14.32 -11.22
N VAL A 241 -0.61 -13.00 -11.08
CA VAL A 241 -1.45 -12.27 -10.13
C VAL A 241 -2.92 -12.35 -10.53
N ASN A 242 -3.25 -12.16 -11.82
CA ASN A 242 -4.61 -12.31 -12.31
C ASN A 242 -5.13 -13.74 -12.08
N GLN A 243 -4.31 -14.75 -12.32
CA GLN A 243 -4.65 -16.14 -12.05
C GLN A 243 -4.93 -16.37 -10.54
N ALA A 244 -4.09 -15.84 -9.66
CA ALA A 244 -4.29 -15.95 -8.21
C ALA A 244 -5.56 -15.22 -7.71
N LEU A 245 -5.94 -14.11 -8.36
CA LEU A 245 -7.20 -13.40 -8.08
C LEU A 245 -8.41 -14.20 -8.57
N LEU A 246 -8.37 -14.74 -9.79
CA LEU A 246 -9.44 -15.58 -10.34
C LEU A 246 -9.64 -16.86 -9.53
N GLU A 247 -8.57 -17.49 -9.06
CA GLU A 247 -8.65 -18.61 -8.11
C GLU A 247 -9.38 -18.24 -6.82
N LEU A 248 -9.11 -17.05 -6.26
CA LEU A 248 -9.77 -16.58 -5.05
C LEU A 248 -11.27 -16.35 -5.28
N ILE A 249 -11.64 -15.76 -6.41
CA ILE A 249 -13.04 -15.56 -6.81
C ILE A 249 -13.73 -16.92 -6.95
N LYS A 250 -13.18 -17.83 -7.74
CA LYS A 250 -13.72 -19.17 -7.95
C LYS A 250 -13.83 -19.97 -6.64
N ALA A 251 -12.82 -19.92 -5.77
CA ALA A 251 -12.87 -20.59 -4.47
C ALA A 251 -13.98 -20.04 -3.57
N SER A 252 -14.24 -18.73 -3.63
CA SER A 252 -15.35 -18.09 -2.93
C SER A 252 -16.71 -18.53 -3.46
N GLU A 253 -16.90 -18.54 -4.78
CA GLU A 253 -18.14 -19.01 -5.44
C GLU A 253 -18.44 -20.47 -5.12
N MET A 254 -17.41 -21.32 -5.14
CA MET A 254 -17.50 -22.74 -4.78
C MET A 254 -17.62 -22.97 -3.27
N LYS A 255 -17.63 -21.92 -2.45
CA LYS A 255 -17.70 -21.99 -0.98
C LYS A 255 -16.63 -22.92 -0.38
N MET A 256 -15.42 -22.86 -0.92
CA MET A 256 -14.29 -23.65 -0.46
C MET A 256 -14.04 -23.43 1.04
N SER A 257 -13.72 -24.49 1.77
CA SER A 257 -13.46 -24.37 3.19
C SER A 257 -12.18 -23.55 3.45
N PRO A 258 -12.12 -22.74 4.53
CA PRO A 258 -10.89 -22.07 4.92
C PRO A 258 -9.71 -23.02 5.15
N HIS A 259 -9.98 -24.28 5.52
CA HIS A 259 -8.94 -25.28 5.73
C HIS A 259 -8.25 -25.67 4.42
N ASP A 260 -9.02 -25.82 3.34
CA ASP A 260 -8.51 -26.19 2.01
C ASP A 260 -7.88 -24.99 1.30
N TRP A 261 -8.38 -23.78 1.56
CA TRP A 261 -7.82 -22.55 1.01
C TRP A 261 -6.46 -22.18 1.60
N ASN A 262 -6.28 -22.47 2.89
CA ASN A 262 -5.09 -22.14 3.65
C ASN A 262 -3.85 -22.94 3.19
N ASN A 263 -2.71 -22.27 3.02
CA ASN A 263 -1.44 -22.89 2.65
C ASN A 263 -0.33 -22.77 3.73
N PHE A 264 -0.68 -22.39 4.96
CA PHE A 264 0.28 -22.36 6.06
C PHE A 264 0.58 -23.77 6.59
N PRO A 265 1.83 -24.04 7.04
CA PRO A 265 2.18 -25.34 7.60
C PRO A 265 1.29 -25.72 8.78
N LYS A 266 0.80 -26.97 8.81
CA LYS A 266 0.09 -27.50 9.98
C LYS A 266 1.05 -27.47 11.18
N LYS A 267 0.74 -26.69 12.22
CA LYS A 267 1.49 -26.73 13.48
C LYS A 267 1.44 -28.16 14.01
N ARG A 268 2.60 -28.85 14.02
CA ARG A 268 2.70 -30.17 14.67
C ARG A 268 2.39 -29.96 16.15
N SER A 269 1.39 -30.68 16.66
CA SER A 269 1.12 -30.77 18.08
C SER A 269 2.29 -31.52 18.76
N GLY A 270 3.24 -30.78 19.33
CA GLY A 270 4.38 -31.37 20.02
C GLY A 270 5.32 -30.34 20.65
N VAL A 271 5.24 -30.26 21.98
CA VAL A 271 6.20 -29.70 22.95
C VAL A 271 6.49 -28.19 22.88
N THR A 272 6.09 -27.51 23.94
CA THR A 272 6.41 -26.13 24.30
C THR A 272 7.92 -25.91 24.49
N GLU A 273 8.57 -25.33 23.49
CA GLU A 273 9.76 -24.48 23.68
C GLU A 273 9.38 -23.01 23.45
N ALA A 274 8.57 -22.47 24.35
CA ALA A 274 8.23 -21.05 24.37
C ALA A 274 8.43 -20.53 25.78
N SER A 275 9.67 -20.16 26.13
CA SER A 275 9.92 -19.39 27.35
C SER A 275 11.08 -18.40 27.28
N ASN A 276 12.09 -18.57 26.40
CA ASN A 276 13.30 -17.71 26.48
C ASN A 276 13.53 -16.78 25.28
N ARG A 277 12.87 -16.96 24.12
CA ARG A 277 13.07 -16.09 22.95
C ARG A 277 12.25 -14.78 22.98
N THR A 278 11.09 -14.80 23.62
CA THR A 278 10.14 -13.67 23.61
C THR A 278 10.57 -12.50 24.52
N THR A 279 11.28 -12.76 25.61
CA THR A 279 11.69 -11.71 26.55
C THR A 279 12.86 -10.89 25.99
N VAL A 280 13.86 -11.56 25.41
CA VAL A 280 15.03 -10.91 24.82
C VAL A 280 14.66 -10.10 23.56
N GLU A 281 13.81 -10.63 22.67
CA GLU A 281 13.31 -9.86 21.53
C GLU A 281 12.47 -8.66 21.97
N ARG A 282 11.65 -8.81 23.02
CA ARG A 282 10.80 -7.71 23.51
C ARG A 282 11.63 -6.61 24.17
N GLU A 283 12.65 -6.95 24.95
CA GLU A 283 13.57 -5.97 25.55
C GLU A 283 14.44 -5.29 24.50
N THR A 284 14.97 -6.05 23.53
CA THR A 284 15.73 -5.49 22.40
C THR A 284 14.87 -4.54 21.57
N ASN A 285 13.60 -4.88 21.31
CA ASN A 285 12.66 -4.01 20.62
C ASN A 285 12.31 -2.74 21.41
N ILE A 286 12.26 -2.79 22.74
CA ILE A 286 12.04 -1.60 23.59
C ILE A 286 13.26 -0.68 23.58
N ILE A 287 14.47 -1.23 23.65
CA ILE A 287 15.72 -0.46 23.60
C ILE A 287 15.88 0.20 22.23
N ILE A 288 15.64 -0.56 21.14
CA ILE A 288 15.61 -0.05 19.77
C ILE A 288 14.56 1.06 19.64
N ALA A 289 13.35 0.89 20.17
CA ALA A 289 12.31 1.92 20.15
C ALA A 289 12.72 3.21 20.88
N LYS A 290 13.43 3.12 22.01
CA LYS A 290 13.94 4.29 22.75
C LYS A 290 15.05 5.02 21.98
N ILE A 291 15.98 4.27 21.39
CA ILE A 291 17.05 4.84 20.55
C ILE A 291 16.45 5.52 19.31
N HIS A 292 15.42 4.93 18.71
CA HIS A 292 14.72 5.54 17.58
C HIS A 292 13.91 6.77 17.96
N LEU A 293 13.22 6.78 19.11
CA LEU A 293 12.52 7.98 19.59
C LEU A 293 13.49 9.15 19.79
N PHE A 294 14.68 8.84 20.31
CA PHE A 294 15.78 9.80 20.44
C PHE A 294 16.30 10.30 19.08
N LEU A 295 16.49 9.41 18.10
CA LEU A 295 16.91 9.80 16.74
C LEU A 295 15.84 10.61 15.99
N VAL A 296 14.56 10.27 16.13
CA VAL A 296 13.45 11.05 15.55
C VAL A 296 13.36 12.43 16.20
N TYR A 297 13.57 12.53 17.50
CA TYR A 297 13.67 13.81 18.20
C TYR A 297 14.83 14.65 17.66
N LEU A 298 16.02 14.06 17.49
CA LEU A 298 17.19 14.73 16.93
C LEU A 298 16.98 15.19 15.48
N ILE A 299 16.39 14.35 14.63
CA ILE A 299 16.06 14.71 13.25
C ILE A 299 15.01 15.82 13.21
N SER A 300 14.00 15.77 14.09
CA SER A 300 12.98 16.82 14.19
C SER A 300 13.57 18.15 14.66
N LEU A 301 14.51 18.11 15.62
CA LEU A 301 15.25 19.28 16.08
C LEU A 301 16.11 19.87 14.97
N PHE A 302 16.82 19.03 14.22
CA PHE A 302 17.64 19.42 13.08
C PHE A 302 16.81 20.03 11.95
N MET A 303 15.68 19.41 11.59
CA MET A 303 14.76 19.93 10.56
C MET A 303 14.12 21.26 10.99
N THR A 304 13.82 21.42 12.28
CA THR A 304 13.32 22.68 12.84
C THR A 304 14.39 23.77 12.77
N ALA A 305 15.62 23.48 13.21
CA ALA A 305 16.74 24.40 13.14
C ALA A 305 17.08 24.80 11.69
N PHE A 306 17.06 23.84 10.76
CA PHE A 306 17.26 24.09 9.34
C PHE A 306 16.17 24.98 8.74
N LYS A 307 14.90 24.76 9.12
CA LYS A 307 13.77 25.59 8.67
C LYS A 307 13.88 27.02 9.20
N TYR A 308 14.26 27.20 10.46
CA TYR A 308 14.50 28.52 11.05
C TYR A 308 15.71 29.23 10.41
N GLY A 309 16.83 28.53 10.22
CA GLY A 309 18.00 29.10 9.55
C GLY A 309 17.70 29.55 8.12
N ARG A 310 16.93 28.75 7.37
CA ARG A 310 16.49 29.11 6.01
C ARG A 310 15.56 30.32 5.99
N SER A 311 14.67 30.45 6.98
CA SER A 311 13.78 31.61 7.11
C SER A 311 14.55 32.89 7.46
N SER A 312 15.55 32.79 8.34
CA SER A 312 16.44 33.91 8.69
C SER A 312 17.29 34.38 7.50
N LEU A 313 17.82 33.44 6.71
CA LEU A 313 18.56 33.74 5.46
C LEU A 313 17.68 34.41 4.39
N GLN A 314 16.39 34.08 4.34
CA GLN A 314 15.44 34.75 3.43
C GLN A 314 15.10 36.18 3.87
N ARG A 315 15.10 36.46 5.18
CA ARG A 315 14.90 37.82 5.74
C ARG A 315 16.13 38.73 5.58
N LEU A 316 17.30 38.14 5.34
CA LEU A 316 18.56 38.87 5.13
C LEU A 316 18.84 39.23 3.66
N LYS A 317 17.94 38.92 2.71
CA LYS A 317 18.11 39.39 1.33
C LYS A 317 17.95 40.92 1.29
N PRO A 318 18.97 41.67 0.85
CA PRO A 318 18.88 43.13 0.79
C PRO A 318 17.83 43.56 -0.22
N VAL A 319 16.97 44.50 0.19
CA VAL A 319 16.00 45.17 -0.68
C VAL A 319 16.81 45.99 -1.69
N ARG A 320 16.67 45.68 -2.99
CA ARG A 320 17.21 46.55 -4.06
C ARG A 320 16.38 47.83 -4.08
N VAL A 321 16.97 48.94 -3.65
CA VAL A 321 16.41 50.27 -3.84
C VAL A 321 16.65 50.66 -5.30
N GLY A 322 15.58 50.88 -6.06
CA GLY A 322 15.65 51.36 -7.45
C GLY A 322 16.15 52.80 -7.51
N ALA A 323 17.03 53.10 -8.47
CA ALA A 323 17.55 54.45 -8.69
C ALA A 323 16.42 55.40 -9.15
N SER A 324 16.34 56.57 -8.51
CA SER A 324 15.45 57.66 -8.89
C SER A 324 15.94 58.35 -10.17
N SER A 325 15.08 58.44 -11.18
CA SER A 325 15.31 59.25 -12.38
C SER A 325 15.26 60.75 -12.03
N PRO A 326 16.20 61.59 -12.51
CA PRO A 326 16.08 63.04 -12.38
C PRO A 326 15.12 63.60 -13.44
N LYS A 327 14.49 64.71 -13.07
CA LYS A 327 13.43 65.45 -13.78
C LYS A 327 13.79 65.89 -15.19
#